data_AF-A0AAU6ZC00-F1
#
_entry.id   AF-A0AAU6ZC00-F1
#
_cell.length_a   1.000
_cell.length_b   1.000
_cell.length_c   1.000
_cell.angle_alpha   90.00
_cell.angle_beta   90.00
_cell.angle_gamma   90.00
#
_symmetry.space_group_name_H-M   'P 1'
#
loop_
_entity.id
_entity.type
_entity.pdbx_description
1 polymer ?
#
loop_
_entity_poly.entity_id
_entity_poly.type
_entity_poly.pdbx_seq_one_letter_code
_entity_poly.pdbx_strand_id
1 'polypeptide(L)'
;MRIQNKGKAPVSRSPAEAKPKRWSLNLTSGKRPETNPWTKGQALSTKAIALGCWAALVIWPLILVAVTGGFTPTAQAKPVKATQTASTVDQSAGSMAQAYIAAWLTATRNNSAGLDSYTDIGGISLPEKGFEYRNLAVASIGQKSSDGVVQVQIAAEVREASKAQDGQVVSTWPQRYFQVRLRVTPEGIKPVGLPLVVTSPLLRPEVSSGFSQNVAAADPLAQSITSFLQAYLAGTGDITRYLAPGTAITAVSPAPFTGVKPLQFRASTPPVQAPEDGASIRTLTTVQLLGVEGQQLTAEYSLVLEARAGRWEVTELTTTDPAATAPTSTPSPTRK
;
A
#
# COMPACT_ATOMS: atom_id res chain seq x y z
N MET A 1 30.49 -51.16 -53.83
CA MET A 1 31.42 -50.07 -54.24
C MET A 1 32.04 -49.46 -52.99
N ARG A 2 33.20 -48.78 -53.05
CA ARG A 2 33.76 -47.97 -51.92
C ARG A 2 32.83 -46.76 -51.63
N ILE A 3 32.91 -45.97 -50.54
CA ILE A 3 34.06 -45.46 -49.74
C ILE A 3 33.68 -45.36 -48.23
N GLN A 4 34.68 -45.21 -47.34
CA GLN A 4 34.52 -45.00 -45.88
C GLN A 4 34.11 -43.57 -45.50
N ASN A 5 33.63 -43.36 -44.26
CA ASN A 5 34.17 -42.30 -43.41
C ASN A 5 34.24 -42.75 -41.92
N LYS A 6 34.99 -42.03 -41.07
CA LYS A 6 35.28 -42.37 -39.67
C LYS A 6 34.78 -41.30 -38.70
N GLY A 7 34.34 -41.72 -37.51
CA GLY A 7 34.20 -40.89 -36.32
C GLY A 7 34.26 -41.77 -35.07
N LYS A 8 35.11 -41.44 -34.09
CA LYS A 8 35.25 -42.22 -32.84
C LYS A 8 34.58 -41.52 -31.67
N ALA A 9 33.99 -42.33 -30.79
CA ALA A 9 33.50 -41.94 -29.46
C ALA A 9 34.35 -42.65 -28.35
N PRO A 10 34.26 -42.23 -27.07
CA PRO A 10 35.30 -42.51 -26.07
C PRO A 10 35.12 -43.84 -25.30
N VAL A 11 36.18 -44.24 -24.58
CA VAL A 11 36.20 -45.37 -23.63
C VAL A 11 36.93 -44.93 -22.35
N SER A 12 36.43 -45.31 -21.18
CA SER A 12 37.03 -44.98 -19.87
C SER A 12 38.06 -46.02 -19.40
N ARG A 13 38.90 -45.63 -18.43
CA ARG A 13 39.33 -46.46 -17.28
C ARG A 13 40.22 -45.68 -16.30
N SER A 14 40.13 -46.06 -15.02
CA SER A 14 41.10 -45.82 -13.95
C SER A 14 41.33 -47.19 -13.27
N PRO A 15 42.51 -47.48 -12.66
CA PRO A 15 42.56 -47.46 -11.18
C PRO A 15 43.97 -47.23 -10.54
N ALA A 16 44.00 -47.31 -9.20
CA ALA A 16 45.09 -47.76 -8.29
C ALA A 16 45.93 -46.72 -7.49
N GLU A 17 46.40 -47.15 -6.31
CA GLU A 17 46.97 -46.36 -5.19
C GLU A 17 48.51 -46.39 -5.07
N ALA A 18 49.08 -45.44 -4.32
CA ALA A 18 50.27 -45.64 -3.48
C ALA A 18 50.23 -44.70 -2.24
N LYS A 19 50.95 -45.05 -1.15
CA LYS A 19 50.86 -44.40 0.18
C LYS A 19 52.18 -43.74 0.65
N PRO A 20 52.16 -42.81 1.64
CA PRO A 20 53.21 -41.80 1.83
C PRO A 20 54.35 -42.20 2.79
N LYS A 21 55.44 -41.41 2.81
CA LYS A 21 56.49 -41.41 3.85
C LYS A 21 56.95 -39.99 4.22
N ARG A 22 57.57 -39.88 5.40
CA ARG A 22 57.85 -38.65 6.16
C ARG A 22 59.30 -38.67 6.65
N TRP A 23 60.05 -37.57 6.49
CA TRP A 23 61.34 -37.33 7.14
C TRP A 23 61.61 -35.83 7.31
N SER A 24 62.50 -35.48 8.24
CA SER A 24 62.73 -34.11 8.74
C SER A 24 64.04 -34.07 9.54
N LEU A 25 64.54 -32.86 9.86
CA LEU A 25 65.81 -32.49 10.54
C LEU A 25 66.97 -32.14 9.59
N ASN A 26 67.92 -31.25 9.93
CA ASN A 26 67.83 -29.97 10.67
C ASN A 26 69.16 -29.17 10.53
N LEU A 27 69.22 -27.95 11.08
CA LEU A 27 70.43 -27.20 11.49
C LEU A 27 71.45 -26.75 10.42
N THR A 28 71.62 -25.42 10.29
CA THR A 28 72.92 -24.77 10.60
C THR A 28 72.66 -23.37 11.20
N SER A 29 73.59 -22.83 12.01
CA SER A 29 73.57 -21.43 12.46
C SER A 29 74.98 -20.84 12.42
N GLY A 30 75.11 -19.63 11.86
CA GLY A 30 76.35 -18.83 11.85
C GLY A 30 76.25 -17.60 12.76
N LYS A 31 77.38 -17.11 13.27
CA LYS A 31 77.45 -16.01 14.26
C LYS A 31 77.81 -14.64 13.66
N ARG A 32 77.53 -13.58 14.44
CA ARG A 32 77.93 -12.16 14.27
C ARG A 32 79.41 -11.92 14.71
N PRO A 33 80.02 -10.71 14.55
CA PRO A 33 79.64 -9.41 15.18
C PRO A 33 79.14 -8.38 14.12
N GLU A 34 79.03 -7.04 14.24
CA GLU A 34 79.37 -5.95 15.21
C GLU A 34 78.09 -5.15 15.64
N THR A 35 77.99 -3.98 16.31
CA THR A 35 78.83 -2.79 16.71
C THR A 35 79.17 -1.76 15.59
N ASN A 36 79.37 -0.43 15.80
CA ASN A 36 79.08 0.49 16.94
C ASN A 36 78.45 1.86 16.44
N PRO A 37 78.73 3.12 16.91
CA PRO A 37 77.88 3.81 17.91
C PRO A 37 77.43 5.28 17.64
N TRP A 38 76.17 5.65 17.95
CA TRP A 38 75.74 7.04 18.30
C TRP A 38 74.31 6.99 18.91
N THR A 39 73.90 7.60 20.03
CA THR A 39 74.50 8.53 21.02
C THR A 39 74.46 10.04 20.73
N LYS A 40 73.25 10.64 20.73
CA LYS A 40 72.84 11.91 21.41
C LYS A 40 71.42 12.31 20.99
N GLY A 41 70.59 12.85 21.89
CA GLY A 41 69.27 13.39 21.53
C GLY A 41 68.20 13.49 22.62
N GLN A 42 68.30 12.74 23.73
CA GLN A 42 67.38 12.87 24.88
C GLN A 42 67.77 14.08 25.76
N ALA A 43 67.54 15.29 25.25
CA ALA A 43 67.58 16.54 26.00
C ALA A 43 66.83 17.65 25.24
N LEU A 44 66.05 18.45 25.97
CA LEU A 44 65.21 19.57 25.47
C LEU A 44 64.01 19.12 24.60
N SER A 45 62.79 19.64 24.74
CA SER A 45 62.31 20.69 25.67
C SER A 45 60.88 20.39 26.17
N THR A 46 60.76 20.07 27.45
CA THR A 46 59.47 20.05 28.19
C THR A 46 59.00 21.48 28.45
N LYS A 47 58.50 22.18 27.41
CA LYS A 47 57.86 23.51 27.53
C LYS A 47 57.10 23.98 26.26
N ALA A 48 56.23 23.11 25.72
CA ALA A 48 55.29 23.49 24.62
C ALA A 48 53.82 23.14 24.91
N ILE A 49 53.55 22.09 25.71
CA ILE A 49 52.20 21.64 26.05
C ILE A 49 51.71 22.36 27.33
N ALA A 50 51.43 23.66 27.20
CA ALA A 50 50.84 24.47 28.27
C ALA A 50 50.11 25.72 27.72
N LEU A 51 50.74 26.45 26.79
CA LEU A 51 50.22 27.72 26.27
C LEU A 51 49.17 27.55 25.16
N GLY A 52 49.23 26.47 24.38
CA GLY A 52 48.25 26.21 23.30
C GLY A 52 46.82 25.96 23.80
N CYS A 53 46.65 25.40 25.00
CA CYS A 53 45.34 25.00 25.51
C CYS A 53 44.48 26.16 26.05
N TRP A 54 45.07 27.32 26.35
CA TRP A 54 44.33 28.47 26.90
C TRP A 54 43.70 29.36 25.84
N ALA A 55 44.23 29.41 24.61
CA ALA A 55 43.69 30.24 23.54
C ALA A 55 42.32 29.75 23.03
N ALA A 56 42.05 28.43 23.09
CA ALA A 56 40.81 27.84 22.58
C ALA A 56 39.57 28.10 23.45
N LEU A 57 39.74 28.42 24.75
CA LEU A 57 38.63 28.58 25.69
C LEU A 57 37.95 29.96 25.67
N VAL A 58 38.59 30.97 25.08
CA VAL A 58 38.11 32.37 25.12
C VAL A 58 37.14 32.70 23.97
N ILE A 59 37.09 31.89 22.91
CA ILE A 59 36.21 32.12 21.74
C ILE A 59 34.83 31.44 21.93
N TRP A 60 34.69 30.51 22.88
CA TRP A 60 33.44 29.79 23.14
C TRP A 60 32.21 30.67 23.48
N PRO A 61 32.28 31.74 24.31
CA PRO A 61 31.08 32.49 24.70
C PRO A 61 30.48 33.35 23.58
N LEU A 62 31.26 33.77 22.58
CA LEU A 62 30.80 34.68 21.52
C LEU A 62 29.98 33.99 20.42
N ILE A 63 30.12 32.68 20.25
CA ILE A 63 29.28 31.89 19.32
C ILE A 63 27.88 31.64 19.92
N LEU A 64 27.75 31.64 21.25
CA LEU A 64 26.52 31.26 21.96
C LEU A 64 25.35 32.24 21.76
N VAL A 65 25.64 33.52 21.47
CA VAL A 65 24.61 34.57 21.32
C VAL A 65 24.03 34.63 19.89
N ALA A 66 24.78 34.17 18.88
CA ALA A 66 24.40 34.25 17.47
C ALA A 66 23.30 33.24 17.03
N VAL A 67 22.90 32.31 17.91
CA VAL A 67 22.01 31.17 17.57
C VAL A 67 20.62 31.28 18.23
N THR A 68 20.37 32.32 19.03
CA THR A 68 19.10 32.47 19.79
C THR A 68 17.92 33.02 18.96
N GLY A 69 18.18 33.62 17.80
CA GLY A 69 17.16 34.21 16.91
C GLY A 69 16.65 33.25 15.84
N GLY A 70 15.93 32.18 16.20
CA GLY A 70 15.49 31.19 15.21
C GLY A 70 14.40 30.18 15.59
N PHE A 71 13.89 30.17 16.84
CA PHE A 71 12.81 29.26 17.22
C PHE A 71 11.45 29.79 16.75
N THR A 72 11.11 29.53 15.48
CA THR A 72 9.71 29.50 15.06
C THR A 72 9.01 28.38 15.84
N PRO A 73 7.85 28.63 16.48
CA PRO A 73 7.10 27.57 17.12
C PRO A 73 6.66 26.60 16.01
N THR A 74 7.11 25.34 16.08
CA THR A 74 6.72 24.31 15.13
C THR A 74 5.20 24.24 15.10
N ALA A 75 4.60 24.56 13.95
CA ALA A 75 3.15 24.59 13.82
C ALA A 75 2.60 23.21 14.19
N GLN A 76 1.91 23.12 15.33
CA GLN A 76 1.39 21.85 15.83
C GLN A 76 0.53 21.22 14.74
N ALA A 77 0.92 20.02 14.30
CA ALA A 77 0.14 19.25 13.36
C ALA A 77 -1.24 19.05 13.99
N LYS A 78 -2.27 19.71 13.42
CA LYS A 78 -3.64 19.63 13.92
C LYS A 78 -4.01 18.15 14.03
N PRO A 79 -4.52 17.67 15.18
CA PRO A 79 -4.82 16.26 15.35
C PRO A 79 -5.74 15.81 14.22
N VAL A 80 -5.28 14.85 13.42
CA VAL A 80 -6.06 14.27 12.35
C VAL A 80 -7.30 13.68 13.00
N LYS A 81 -8.49 14.24 12.71
CA LYS A 81 -9.75 13.66 13.15
C LYS A 81 -9.75 12.19 12.70
N ALA A 82 -9.83 11.27 13.66
CA ALA A 82 -10.00 9.86 13.36
C ALA A 82 -11.18 9.68 12.39
N THR A 83 -11.05 8.74 11.45
CA THR A 83 -12.08 8.47 10.44
C THR A 83 -13.42 8.24 11.11
N GLN A 84 -14.30 9.23 11.05
CA GLN A 84 -15.64 9.12 11.61
C GLN A 84 -16.39 8.07 10.80
N THR A 85 -16.70 6.94 11.43
CA THR A 85 -17.71 6.00 10.91
C THR A 85 -18.97 6.82 10.61
N ALA A 86 -19.47 6.76 9.37
CA ALA A 86 -20.61 7.56 8.95
C ALA A 86 -21.78 7.31 9.91
N SER A 87 -22.30 8.37 10.52
CA SER A 87 -23.36 8.24 11.51
C SER A 87 -24.66 7.76 10.85
N THR A 88 -25.59 7.26 11.64
CA THR A 88 -26.95 6.93 11.16
C THR A 88 -27.61 8.13 10.48
N VAL A 89 -27.33 9.34 10.95
CA VAL A 89 -27.77 10.61 10.35
C VAL A 89 -27.13 10.83 8.97
N ASP A 90 -25.83 10.54 8.80
CA ASP A 90 -25.16 10.65 7.49
C ASP A 90 -25.71 9.61 6.51
N GLN A 91 -25.93 8.37 6.95
CA GLN A 91 -26.56 7.32 6.15
C GLN A 91 -27.97 7.72 5.69
N SER A 92 -28.80 8.27 6.59
CA SER A 92 -30.13 8.79 6.25
C SER A 92 -30.10 10.03 5.35
N ALA A 93 -29.07 10.88 5.47
CA ALA A 93 -28.85 12.00 4.55
C ALA A 93 -28.44 11.49 3.15
N GLY A 94 -27.60 10.46 3.08
CA GLY A 94 -27.20 9.82 1.83
C GLY A 94 -28.38 9.25 1.04
N SER A 95 -29.22 8.44 1.70
CA SER A 95 -30.40 7.83 1.05
C SER A 95 -31.46 8.87 0.66
N MET A 96 -31.71 9.88 1.51
CA MET A 96 -32.59 11.02 1.18
C MET A 96 -32.09 11.78 -0.06
N ALA A 97 -30.79 12.03 -0.17
CA ALA A 97 -30.21 12.68 -1.35
C ALA A 97 -30.30 11.81 -2.61
N GLN A 98 -30.05 10.50 -2.53
CA GLN A 98 -30.24 9.59 -3.67
C GLN A 98 -31.69 9.59 -4.16
N ALA A 99 -32.66 9.48 -3.25
CA ALA A 99 -34.08 9.46 -3.60
C ALA A 99 -34.54 10.79 -4.21
N TYR A 100 -34.05 11.93 -3.70
CA TYR A 100 -34.32 13.25 -4.28
C TYR A 100 -33.72 13.43 -5.67
N ILE A 101 -32.48 12.98 -5.92
CA ILE A 101 -31.88 13.00 -7.27
C ILE A 101 -32.64 12.10 -8.24
N ALA A 102 -33.04 10.90 -7.82
CA ALA A 102 -33.86 9.99 -8.63
C ALA A 102 -35.19 10.64 -9.05
N ALA A 103 -35.90 11.26 -8.10
CA ALA A 103 -37.14 12.00 -8.37
C ALA A 103 -36.91 13.21 -9.29
N TRP A 104 -35.86 14.00 -9.04
CA TRP A 104 -35.55 15.21 -9.83
C TRP A 104 -35.13 14.91 -11.27
N LEU A 105 -34.35 13.83 -11.50
CA LEU A 105 -33.97 13.40 -12.85
C LEU A 105 -35.16 12.85 -13.65
N THR A 106 -36.13 12.21 -13.00
CA THR A 106 -37.26 11.54 -13.67
C THR A 106 -38.55 12.36 -13.76
N ALA A 107 -38.68 13.44 -12.97
CA ALA A 107 -39.84 14.32 -12.99
C ALA A 107 -40.10 14.91 -14.38
N THR A 108 -41.37 15.00 -14.77
CA THR A 108 -41.81 15.61 -16.02
C THR A 108 -43.01 16.52 -15.82
N ARG A 109 -43.32 17.34 -16.82
CA ARG A 109 -44.54 18.20 -16.85
C ARG A 109 -45.84 17.44 -16.60
N ASN A 110 -45.86 16.12 -16.84
CA ASN A 110 -47.04 15.25 -16.69
C ASN A 110 -46.93 14.30 -15.48
N ASN A 111 -45.80 14.29 -14.77
CA ASN A 111 -45.55 13.44 -13.61
C ASN A 111 -44.52 14.10 -12.67
N SER A 112 -45.00 14.92 -11.74
CA SER A 112 -44.18 15.65 -10.76
C SER A 112 -44.25 15.09 -9.34
N ALA A 113 -45.27 14.30 -8.99
CA ALA A 113 -45.63 13.96 -7.60
C ALA A 113 -44.51 13.33 -6.77
N GLY A 114 -43.60 12.58 -7.43
CA GLY A 114 -42.39 12.04 -6.81
C GLY A 114 -41.41 13.13 -6.36
N LEU A 115 -41.31 14.25 -7.08
CA LEU A 115 -40.47 15.41 -6.75
C LEU A 115 -41.16 16.37 -5.77
N ASP A 116 -42.48 16.55 -5.90
CA ASP A 116 -43.32 17.35 -5.00
C ASP A 116 -43.21 16.90 -3.52
N SER A 117 -42.90 15.62 -3.31
CA SER A 117 -42.66 15.03 -1.99
C SER A 117 -41.39 15.55 -1.29
N TYR A 118 -40.48 16.23 -2.01
CA TYR A 118 -39.16 16.66 -1.52
C TYR A 118 -38.95 18.17 -1.56
N THR A 119 -39.60 18.88 -2.49
CA THR A 119 -39.52 20.33 -2.65
C THR A 119 -40.83 20.86 -3.22
N ASP A 120 -41.18 22.10 -2.88
CA ASP A 120 -42.10 22.87 -3.71
C ASP A 120 -41.47 23.07 -5.09
N ILE A 121 -42.26 22.89 -6.15
CA ILE A 121 -41.89 23.10 -7.55
C ILE A 121 -42.59 24.31 -8.19
N GLY A 122 -43.33 25.11 -7.41
CA GLY A 122 -44.05 26.29 -7.87
C GLY A 122 -43.17 27.22 -8.70
N GLY A 123 -43.43 27.31 -10.00
CA GLY A 123 -42.68 28.13 -10.96
C GLY A 123 -41.50 27.43 -11.66
N ILE A 124 -41.25 26.13 -11.42
CA ILE A 124 -40.22 25.36 -12.13
C ILE A 124 -40.76 24.81 -13.45
N SER A 125 -40.04 25.05 -14.55
CA SER A 125 -40.30 24.38 -15.82
C SER A 125 -39.67 22.98 -15.84
N LEU A 126 -40.48 21.95 -15.61
CA LEU A 126 -40.07 20.55 -15.75
C LEU A 126 -39.90 20.15 -17.23
N PRO A 127 -39.10 19.12 -17.54
CA PRO A 127 -38.95 18.61 -18.90
C PRO A 127 -40.16 17.78 -19.35
N GLU A 128 -40.29 17.54 -20.65
CA GLU A 128 -41.34 16.68 -21.21
C GLU A 128 -41.05 15.19 -21.02
N LYS A 129 -39.76 14.82 -21.13
CA LYS A 129 -39.23 13.49 -20.87
C LYS A 129 -38.15 13.60 -19.79
N GLY A 130 -38.23 12.74 -18.78
CA GLY A 130 -37.19 12.63 -17.74
C GLY A 130 -35.88 12.06 -18.29
N PHE A 131 -34.80 12.27 -17.55
CA PHE A 131 -33.49 11.71 -17.85
C PHE A 131 -33.45 10.22 -17.52
N GLU A 132 -32.91 9.43 -18.44
CA GLU A 132 -32.55 8.04 -18.18
C GLU A 132 -31.22 8.02 -17.42
N TYR A 133 -31.15 7.31 -16.29
CA TYR A 133 -29.95 7.21 -15.46
C TYR A 133 -29.73 5.78 -14.95
N ARG A 134 -28.49 5.48 -14.53
CA ARG A 134 -28.10 4.23 -13.86
C ARG A 134 -26.97 4.49 -12.85
N ASN A 135 -26.61 3.48 -12.07
CA ASN A 135 -25.47 3.50 -11.13
C ASN A 135 -25.49 4.70 -10.15
N LEU A 136 -26.65 4.97 -9.56
CA LEU A 136 -26.90 6.10 -8.67
C LEU A 136 -26.37 5.85 -7.24
N ALA A 137 -25.26 6.50 -6.88
CA ALA A 137 -24.54 6.25 -5.61
C ALA A 137 -24.19 7.54 -4.85
N VAL A 138 -24.06 7.47 -3.53
CA VAL A 138 -23.49 8.57 -2.73
C VAL A 138 -21.98 8.65 -3.00
N ALA A 139 -21.52 9.78 -3.54
CA ALA A 139 -20.13 10.04 -3.87
C ALA A 139 -19.37 10.73 -2.72
N SER A 140 -20.03 11.63 -1.97
CA SER A 140 -19.48 12.18 -0.72
C SER A 140 -20.58 12.74 0.19
N ILE A 141 -20.28 12.83 1.49
CA ILE A 141 -21.08 13.55 2.48
C ILE A 141 -20.17 14.56 3.17
N GLY A 142 -20.51 15.84 3.05
CA GLY A 142 -19.84 16.93 3.74
C GLY A 142 -20.24 17.00 5.22
N GLN A 143 -19.33 17.49 6.07
CA GLN A 143 -19.61 17.68 7.50
C GLN A 143 -20.81 18.63 7.68
N LYS A 144 -21.69 18.30 8.64
CA LYS A 144 -22.84 19.14 9.01
C LYS A 144 -22.37 20.53 9.46
N SER A 145 -22.86 21.58 8.82
CA SER A 145 -22.59 22.98 9.19
C SER A 145 -23.42 23.42 10.41
N SER A 146 -23.00 24.52 11.05
CA SER A 146 -23.60 25.04 12.29
C SER A 146 -25.06 25.50 12.15
N ASP A 147 -25.53 25.75 10.92
CA ASP A 147 -26.93 26.04 10.57
C ASP A 147 -27.79 24.78 10.39
N GLY A 148 -27.23 23.61 10.68
CA GLY A 148 -27.89 22.31 10.60
C GLY A 148 -27.95 21.70 9.21
N VAL A 149 -27.28 22.27 8.20
CA VAL A 149 -27.27 21.75 6.83
C VAL A 149 -26.14 20.74 6.61
N VAL A 150 -26.42 19.72 5.80
CA VAL A 150 -25.47 18.73 5.27
C VAL A 150 -25.44 18.89 3.75
N GLN A 151 -24.25 18.81 3.16
CA GLN A 151 -24.08 18.78 1.70
C GLN A 151 -23.77 17.35 1.28
N VAL A 152 -24.56 16.77 0.39
CA VAL A 152 -24.37 15.41 -0.11
C VAL A 152 -24.12 15.48 -1.62
N GLN A 153 -23.08 14.81 -2.09
CA GLN A 153 -22.84 14.65 -3.53
C GLN A 153 -23.19 13.24 -3.95
N ILE A 154 -23.96 13.13 -5.02
CA ILE A 154 -24.46 11.90 -5.63
C ILE A 154 -23.83 11.75 -7.01
N ALA A 155 -23.29 10.57 -7.32
CA ALA A 155 -22.88 10.19 -8.67
C ALA A 155 -24.02 9.44 -9.37
N ALA A 156 -24.16 9.64 -10.68
CA ALA A 156 -24.99 8.80 -11.55
C ALA A 156 -24.37 8.74 -12.95
N GLU A 157 -24.53 7.64 -13.65
CA GLU A 157 -24.37 7.62 -15.11
C GLU A 157 -25.68 8.09 -15.73
N VAL A 158 -25.67 9.24 -16.39
CA VAL A 158 -26.86 9.83 -17.05
C VAL A 158 -26.75 9.66 -18.55
N ARG A 159 -27.84 9.26 -19.20
CA ARG A 159 -27.88 9.10 -20.65
C ARG A 159 -27.90 10.47 -21.32
N GLU A 160 -26.90 10.74 -22.14
CA GLU A 160 -26.78 11.98 -22.91
C GLU A 160 -26.74 11.68 -24.40
N ALA A 161 -27.41 12.51 -25.19
CA ALA A 161 -27.46 12.41 -26.65
C ALA A 161 -26.73 13.60 -27.27
N SER A 162 -25.61 13.31 -27.94
CA SER A 162 -24.75 14.31 -28.59
C SER A 162 -24.75 14.09 -30.10
N LYS A 163 -24.81 15.17 -30.89
CA LYS A 163 -24.53 15.07 -32.33
C LYS A 163 -23.03 14.96 -32.55
N ALA A 164 -22.60 13.90 -33.24
CA ALA A 164 -21.25 13.75 -33.76
C ALA A 164 -21.01 14.70 -34.95
N GLN A 165 -19.75 14.82 -35.39
CA GLN A 165 -19.36 15.76 -36.46
C GLN A 165 -19.96 15.43 -37.84
N ASP A 166 -20.38 14.18 -38.05
CA ASP A 166 -21.11 13.71 -39.24
C ASP A 166 -22.63 13.91 -39.15
N GLY A 167 -23.12 14.48 -38.03
CA GLY A 167 -24.55 14.70 -37.76
C GLY A 167 -25.27 13.53 -37.08
N GLN A 168 -24.62 12.37 -36.88
CA GLN A 168 -25.25 11.23 -36.19
C GLN A 168 -25.52 11.56 -34.72
N VAL A 169 -26.67 11.11 -34.19
CA VAL A 169 -27.00 11.25 -32.77
C VAL A 169 -26.41 10.06 -32.01
N VAL A 170 -25.26 10.29 -31.38
CA VAL A 170 -24.58 9.30 -30.54
C VAL A 170 -25.10 9.42 -29.10
N SER A 171 -25.49 8.29 -28.51
CA SER A 171 -25.89 8.22 -27.11
C SER A 171 -24.71 7.75 -26.25
N THR A 172 -24.42 8.48 -25.18
CA THR A 172 -23.38 8.15 -24.19
C THR A 172 -23.97 8.05 -22.79
N TRP A 173 -23.19 7.53 -21.84
CA TRP A 173 -23.55 7.42 -20.42
C TRP A 173 -22.45 8.03 -19.53
N PRO A 174 -22.15 9.35 -19.63
CA PRO A 174 -21.17 9.99 -18.77
C PRO A 174 -21.57 9.92 -17.30
N GLN A 175 -20.59 9.69 -16.43
CA GLN A 175 -20.77 9.84 -15.00
C GLN A 175 -20.85 11.34 -14.64
N ARG A 176 -21.98 11.74 -14.07
CA ARG A 176 -22.28 13.09 -13.58
C ARG A 176 -22.38 13.10 -12.06
N TYR A 177 -22.08 14.25 -11.47
CA TYR A 177 -22.16 14.47 -10.04
C TYR A 177 -23.17 15.57 -9.74
N PHE A 178 -24.00 15.35 -8.71
CA PHE A 178 -25.08 16.23 -8.30
C PHE A 178 -24.97 16.52 -6.81
N GLN A 179 -24.98 17.80 -6.44
CA GLN A 179 -24.94 18.22 -5.05
C GLN A 179 -26.34 18.59 -4.54
N VAL A 180 -26.74 17.93 -3.46
CA VAL A 180 -27.95 18.19 -2.68
C VAL A 180 -27.55 18.89 -1.39
N ARG A 181 -28.37 19.85 -0.94
CA ARG A 181 -28.32 20.42 0.41
C ARG A 181 -29.50 19.88 1.21
N LEU A 182 -29.24 19.33 2.38
CA LEU A 182 -30.27 18.77 3.28
C LEU A 182 -30.20 19.47 4.63
N ARG A 183 -31.31 19.99 5.14
CA ARG A 183 -31.40 20.45 6.54
C ARG A 183 -31.80 19.28 7.42
N VAL A 184 -31.02 19.08 8.49
CA VAL A 184 -31.14 17.94 9.41
C VAL A 184 -31.55 18.44 10.79
N THR A 185 -32.82 18.22 11.14
CA THR A 185 -33.45 18.62 12.42
C THR A 185 -33.83 17.38 13.24
N PRO A 186 -34.25 17.52 14.52
CA PRO A 186 -34.83 16.42 15.29
C PRO A 186 -36.13 15.86 14.67
N GLU A 187 -36.84 16.68 13.90
CA GLU A 187 -38.08 16.30 13.19
C GLU A 187 -37.81 15.52 11.88
N GLY A 188 -36.56 15.48 11.41
CA GLY A 188 -36.15 14.73 10.23
C GLY A 188 -35.20 15.47 9.30
N ILE A 189 -35.11 14.97 8.06
CA ILE A 189 -34.21 15.47 7.03
C ILE A 189 -35.05 15.96 5.84
N LYS A 190 -34.82 17.19 5.36
CA LYS A 190 -35.49 17.75 4.18
C LYS A 190 -34.52 18.49 3.25
N PRO A 191 -34.69 18.42 1.91
CA PRO A 191 -33.92 19.23 0.97
C PRO A 191 -34.05 20.75 1.14
N VAL A 192 -33.03 21.48 0.68
CA VAL A 192 -32.92 22.95 0.77
C VAL A 192 -32.64 23.53 -0.62
N GLY A 193 -33.72 23.57 -1.40
CA GLY A 193 -33.69 23.96 -2.81
C GLY A 193 -33.13 22.86 -3.73
N LEU A 194 -33.13 23.17 -5.02
CA LEU A 194 -32.86 22.20 -6.09
C LEU A 194 -31.43 21.63 -6.09
N PRO A 195 -31.24 20.45 -6.69
CA PRO A 195 -29.91 19.91 -6.98
C PRO A 195 -29.07 20.81 -7.88
N LEU A 196 -27.76 20.74 -7.70
CA LEU A 196 -26.77 21.45 -8.50
C LEU A 196 -25.89 20.42 -9.23
N VAL A 197 -25.67 20.58 -10.54
CA VAL A 197 -24.65 19.78 -11.25
C VAL A 197 -23.27 20.27 -10.83
N VAL A 198 -22.38 19.36 -10.43
CA VAL A 198 -21.03 19.66 -9.93
C VAL A 198 -19.97 18.77 -10.60
N THR A 199 -18.70 19.09 -10.37
CA THR A 199 -17.58 18.22 -10.77
C THR A 199 -17.39 17.06 -9.79
N SER A 200 -16.54 16.10 -10.15
CA SER A 200 -16.15 14.97 -9.28
C SER A 200 -15.60 15.46 -7.94
N PRO A 201 -15.86 14.73 -6.83
CA PRO A 201 -15.02 14.82 -5.63
C PRO A 201 -13.54 14.68 -6.01
N LEU A 202 -12.67 15.43 -5.32
CA LEU A 202 -11.23 15.36 -5.52
C LEU A 202 -10.70 14.01 -5.02
N LEU A 203 -10.15 13.19 -5.92
CA LEU A 203 -9.39 12.01 -5.53
C LEU A 203 -8.11 12.47 -4.81
N ARG A 204 -7.80 11.86 -3.67
CA ARG A 204 -6.54 12.12 -2.97
C ARG A 204 -5.38 11.42 -3.70
N PRO A 205 -4.17 12.01 -3.69
CA PRO A 205 -2.98 11.37 -4.27
C PRO A 205 -2.69 10.04 -3.55
N GLU A 206 -2.09 9.12 -4.29
CA GLU A 206 -1.72 7.78 -3.82
C GLU A 206 -0.68 7.87 -2.68
N VAL A 207 -0.85 7.04 -1.63
CA VAL A 207 0.10 6.92 -0.53
C VAL A 207 1.15 5.87 -0.92
N SER A 208 2.43 6.17 -0.70
CA SER A 208 3.53 5.28 -1.05
C SER A 208 3.44 3.92 -0.36
N SER A 209 3.29 2.86 -1.15
CA SER A 209 3.25 1.45 -0.71
C SER A 209 4.49 1.05 0.10
N GLY A 210 4.31 0.41 1.26
CA GLY A 210 5.40 -0.03 2.14
C GLY A 210 6.21 -1.25 1.66
N PHE A 211 5.86 -1.83 0.52
CA PHE A 211 6.41 -3.11 0.03
C PHE A 211 7.50 -2.88 -1.03
N SER A 212 8.70 -2.55 -0.55
CA SER A 212 9.85 -2.15 -1.38
C SER A 212 10.67 -3.31 -1.98
N GLN A 213 10.55 -4.52 -1.44
CA GLN A 213 11.40 -5.66 -1.80
C GLN A 213 10.68 -6.59 -2.77
N ASN A 214 11.30 -7.00 -3.88
CA ASN A 214 10.74 -8.03 -4.75
C ASN A 214 11.09 -9.43 -4.21
N VAL A 215 10.11 -10.35 -4.24
CA VAL A 215 10.30 -11.75 -3.86
C VAL A 215 10.21 -12.63 -5.10
N ALA A 216 11.13 -13.58 -5.28
CA ALA A 216 11.11 -14.49 -6.42
C ALA A 216 9.99 -15.53 -6.26
N ALA A 217 9.31 -15.89 -7.36
CA ALA A 217 8.23 -16.89 -7.32
C ALA A 217 8.69 -18.31 -6.91
N ALA A 218 10.00 -18.57 -6.91
CA ALA A 218 10.62 -19.81 -6.42
C ALA A 218 11.01 -19.77 -4.93
N ASP A 219 10.84 -18.63 -4.25
CA ASP A 219 11.11 -18.50 -2.82
C ASP A 219 10.06 -19.24 -1.97
N PRO A 220 10.44 -19.91 -0.86
CA PRO A 220 9.48 -20.57 0.04
C PRO A 220 8.33 -19.67 0.51
N LEU A 221 8.58 -18.37 0.69
CA LEU A 221 7.54 -17.39 1.04
C LEU A 221 6.49 -17.26 -0.08
N ALA A 222 6.94 -17.09 -1.32
CA ALA A 222 6.07 -16.98 -2.49
C ALA A 222 5.30 -18.28 -2.77
N GLN A 223 5.91 -19.43 -2.52
CA GLN A 223 5.27 -20.75 -2.63
C GLN A 223 4.15 -20.91 -1.59
N SER A 224 4.41 -20.63 -0.31
CA SER A 224 3.40 -20.65 0.76
C SER A 224 2.19 -19.76 0.43
N ILE A 225 2.45 -18.52 -0.03
CA ILE A 225 1.39 -17.57 -0.42
C ILE A 225 0.59 -18.09 -1.63
N THR A 226 1.26 -18.67 -2.63
CA THR A 226 0.58 -19.22 -3.82
C THR A 226 -0.37 -20.34 -3.44
N SER A 227 0.09 -21.31 -2.64
CA SER A 227 -0.76 -22.44 -2.22
C SER A 227 -1.87 -22.02 -1.26
N PHE A 228 -1.62 -21.05 -0.36
CA PHE A 228 -2.67 -20.42 0.44
C PHE A 228 -3.76 -19.79 -0.45
N LEU A 229 -3.39 -18.94 -1.41
CA LEU A 229 -4.37 -18.27 -2.29
C LEU A 229 -5.13 -19.26 -3.19
N GLN A 230 -4.48 -20.36 -3.63
CA GLN A 230 -5.14 -21.43 -4.38
C GLN A 230 -6.19 -22.17 -3.54
N ALA A 231 -5.90 -22.48 -2.27
CA ALA A 231 -6.87 -23.06 -1.35
C ALA A 231 -7.98 -22.06 -0.96
N TYR A 232 -7.64 -20.78 -0.74
CA TYR A 232 -8.55 -19.72 -0.32
C TYR A 232 -9.54 -19.28 -1.41
N LEU A 233 -9.11 -19.19 -2.68
CA LEU A 233 -9.90 -18.62 -3.78
C LEU A 233 -10.41 -19.62 -4.81
N ALA A 234 -9.70 -20.73 -5.00
CA ALA A 234 -10.01 -21.75 -6.01
C ALA A 234 -10.34 -23.14 -5.41
N GLY A 235 -10.51 -23.22 -4.08
CA GLY A 235 -10.79 -24.47 -3.37
C GLY A 235 -9.74 -25.57 -3.56
N THR A 236 -8.54 -25.21 -4.04
CA THR A 236 -7.53 -26.18 -4.46
C THR A 236 -6.68 -26.57 -3.26
N GLY A 237 -7.08 -27.66 -2.61
CA GLY A 237 -6.42 -28.20 -1.42
C GLY A 237 -7.04 -27.69 -0.12
N ASP A 238 -6.30 -27.87 0.96
CA ASP A 238 -6.75 -27.65 2.34
C ASP A 238 -6.07 -26.40 2.91
N ILE A 239 -6.86 -25.33 3.11
CA ILE A 239 -6.37 -24.02 3.54
C ILE A 239 -5.65 -24.08 4.90
N THR A 240 -6.06 -24.99 5.80
CA THR A 240 -5.54 -25.04 7.18
C THR A 240 -4.05 -25.35 7.24
N ARG A 241 -3.49 -25.95 6.18
CA ARG A 241 -2.06 -26.28 6.04
C ARG A 241 -1.16 -25.07 5.84
N TYR A 242 -1.75 -23.92 5.50
CA TYR A 242 -1.05 -22.68 5.23
C TYR A 242 -1.36 -21.59 6.27
N LEU A 243 -2.12 -21.92 7.32
CA LEU A 243 -2.49 -21.00 8.40
C LEU A 243 -1.68 -21.27 9.66
N ALA A 244 -1.35 -20.21 10.40
CA ALA A 244 -0.74 -20.35 11.72
C ALA A 244 -1.77 -20.87 12.75
N PRO A 245 -1.34 -21.53 13.85
CA PRO A 245 -2.24 -22.01 14.89
C PRO A 245 -3.10 -20.89 15.48
N GLY A 246 -4.42 -21.08 15.48
CA GLY A 246 -5.39 -20.10 15.99
C GLY A 246 -5.86 -19.07 14.96
N THR A 247 -5.27 -19.02 13.76
CA THR A 247 -5.71 -18.12 12.68
C THR A 247 -7.10 -18.51 12.14
N ALA A 248 -8.08 -17.63 12.31
CA ALA A 248 -9.47 -17.86 11.93
C ALA A 248 -9.80 -17.40 10.49
N ILE A 249 -9.03 -17.86 9.50
CA ILE A 249 -9.28 -17.58 8.07
C ILE A 249 -9.93 -18.82 7.42
N THR A 250 -11.03 -18.61 6.70
CA THR A 250 -11.77 -19.67 5.97
C THR A 250 -11.70 -19.46 4.47
N ALA A 251 -11.63 -20.54 3.67
CA ALA A 251 -11.71 -20.45 2.21
C ALA A 251 -13.05 -19.85 1.75
N VAL A 252 -13.03 -19.12 0.63
CA VAL A 252 -14.24 -18.57 0.01
C VAL A 252 -15.07 -19.73 -0.58
N SER A 253 -16.33 -19.85 -0.15
CA SER A 253 -17.20 -20.96 -0.50
C SER A 253 -18.58 -20.46 -0.98
N PRO A 254 -19.10 -20.95 -2.14
CA PRO A 254 -18.40 -21.78 -3.12
C PRO A 254 -17.19 -21.03 -3.73
N ALA A 255 -16.19 -21.79 -4.22
CA ALA A 255 -14.98 -21.20 -4.79
C ALA A 255 -15.32 -20.37 -6.05
N PRO A 256 -15.07 -19.04 -6.06
CA PRO A 256 -15.46 -18.18 -7.18
C PRO A 256 -14.54 -18.28 -8.41
N PHE A 257 -13.36 -18.90 -8.26
CA PHE A 257 -12.34 -18.99 -9.31
C PHE A 257 -11.93 -20.45 -9.57
N THR A 258 -11.52 -20.74 -10.79
CA THR A 258 -10.99 -22.04 -11.23
C THR A 258 -9.47 -22.13 -11.11
N GLY A 259 -8.79 -21.00 -10.88
CA GLY A 259 -7.35 -20.96 -10.71
C GLY A 259 -6.81 -19.61 -10.25
N VAL A 260 -5.65 -19.66 -9.60
CA VAL A 260 -4.86 -18.50 -9.17
C VAL A 260 -3.45 -18.63 -9.74
N LYS A 261 -3.02 -17.60 -10.48
CA LYS A 261 -1.69 -17.50 -11.08
C LYS A 261 -0.97 -16.27 -10.53
N PRO A 262 0.17 -16.41 -9.84
CA PRO A 262 0.91 -15.24 -9.35
C PRO A 262 1.52 -14.43 -10.49
N LEU A 263 1.56 -13.11 -10.32
CA LEU A 263 2.18 -12.16 -11.26
C LEU A 263 3.38 -11.44 -10.61
N GLN A 264 3.22 -10.95 -9.38
CA GLN A 264 4.30 -10.33 -8.61
C GLN A 264 4.13 -10.60 -7.11
N PHE A 265 5.24 -10.80 -6.41
CA PHE A 265 5.32 -10.79 -4.96
C PHE A 265 6.22 -9.64 -4.51
N ARG A 266 5.74 -8.81 -3.59
CA ARG A 266 6.58 -7.84 -2.87
C ARG A 266 6.52 -8.07 -1.37
N ALA A 267 7.56 -7.66 -0.66
CA ALA A 267 7.67 -7.72 0.78
C ALA A 267 8.10 -6.37 1.37
N SER A 268 7.76 -6.17 2.64
CA SER A 268 8.16 -5.00 3.43
C SER A 268 9.63 -5.05 3.86
N THR A 269 10.19 -6.25 4.02
CA THR A 269 11.59 -6.55 4.35
C THR A 269 12.14 -7.61 3.38
N PRO A 270 13.47 -7.78 3.27
CA PRO A 270 14.04 -8.84 2.42
C PRO A 270 13.58 -10.23 2.90
N PRO A 271 13.17 -11.13 1.99
CA PRO A 271 12.74 -12.48 2.36
C PRO A 271 13.94 -13.32 2.85
N VAL A 272 13.65 -14.28 3.74
CA VAL A 272 14.62 -15.26 4.24
C VAL A 272 14.10 -16.65 3.90
N GLN A 273 14.92 -17.46 3.22
CA GLN A 273 14.51 -18.79 2.71
C GLN A 273 14.37 -19.85 3.81
N ALA A 274 15.17 -19.74 4.86
CA ALA A 274 15.09 -20.56 6.07
C ALA A 274 14.92 -19.62 7.27
N PRO A 275 13.69 -19.12 7.52
CA PRO A 275 13.42 -18.18 8.59
C PRO A 275 13.46 -18.86 9.96
N GLU A 276 13.82 -18.10 11.00
CA GLU A 276 13.74 -18.53 12.40
C GLU A 276 12.27 -18.53 12.88
N ASP A 277 11.93 -19.43 13.81
CA ASP A 277 10.58 -19.52 14.37
C ASP A 277 10.17 -18.21 15.06
N GLY A 278 8.99 -17.68 14.73
CA GLY A 278 8.51 -16.37 15.18
C GLY A 278 8.96 -15.19 14.31
N ALA A 279 9.78 -15.38 13.27
CA ALA A 279 10.06 -14.33 12.30
C ALA A 279 8.78 -13.95 11.53
N SER A 280 8.46 -12.66 11.43
CA SER A 280 7.28 -12.17 10.71
C SER A 280 7.65 -11.32 9.50
N ILE A 281 6.87 -11.46 8.43
CA ILE A 281 6.99 -10.66 7.20
C ILE A 281 5.61 -10.26 6.69
N ARG A 282 5.49 -9.01 6.20
CA ARG A 282 4.31 -8.57 5.45
C ARG A 282 4.62 -8.59 3.96
N THR A 283 3.71 -9.16 3.17
CA THR A 283 3.80 -9.24 1.71
C THR A 283 2.61 -8.60 1.02
N LEU A 284 2.81 -8.15 -0.22
CA LEU A 284 1.80 -7.67 -1.14
C LEU A 284 1.93 -8.47 -2.44
N THR A 285 0.89 -9.23 -2.78
CA THR A 285 0.94 -10.24 -3.84
C THR A 285 -0.11 -9.96 -4.91
N THR A 286 0.35 -9.58 -6.10
CA THR A 286 -0.47 -9.35 -7.28
C THR A 286 -0.67 -10.69 -8.02
N VAL A 287 -1.93 -11.08 -8.24
CA VAL A 287 -2.31 -12.34 -8.89
C VAL A 287 -3.30 -12.13 -10.03
N GLN A 288 -3.28 -13.04 -11.00
CA GLN A 288 -4.32 -13.24 -11.99
C GLN A 288 -5.27 -14.34 -11.48
N LEU A 289 -6.57 -14.02 -11.41
CA LEU A 289 -7.65 -14.95 -11.06
C LEU A 289 -8.40 -15.37 -12.33
N LEU A 290 -8.71 -16.66 -12.43
CA LEU A 290 -9.43 -17.25 -13.56
C LEU A 290 -10.87 -17.58 -13.16
N GLY A 291 -11.86 -16.98 -13.82
CA GLY A 291 -13.29 -17.24 -13.62
C GLY A 291 -13.76 -18.56 -14.24
N VAL A 292 -14.98 -18.98 -13.91
CA VAL A 292 -15.58 -20.23 -14.40
C VAL A 292 -15.90 -20.22 -15.90
N GLU A 293 -16.13 -19.05 -16.49
CA GLU A 293 -16.37 -18.89 -17.94
C GLU A 293 -15.10 -18.42 -18.68
N GLY A 294 -13.93 -18.57 -18.04
CA GLY A 294 -12.63 -18.15 -18.61
C GLY A 294 -12.30 -16.67 -18.45
N GLN A 295 -13.09 -15.89 -17.69
CA GLN A 295 -12.75 -14.50 -17.37
C GLN A 295 -11.38 -14.42 -16.69
N GLN A 296 -10.60 -13.37 -16.97
CA GLN A 296 -9.34 -13.10 -16.27
C GLN A 296 -9.40 -11.73 -15.63
N LEU A 297 -9.11 -11.66 -14.33
CA LEU A 297 -9.01 -10.39 -13.60
C LEU A 297 -7.76 -10.38 -12.73
N THR A 298 -7.23 -9.18 -12.47
CA THR A 298 -6.09 -8.99 -11.56
C THR A 298 -6.61 -8.60 -10.18
N ALA A 299 -6.07 -9.25 -9.15
CA ALA A 299 -6.34 -8.92 -7.76
C ALA A 299 -5.01 -8.76 -7.00
N GLU A 300 -5.04 -8.06 -5.87
CA GLU A 300 -3.89 -7.88 -5.01
C GLU A 300 -4.28 -8.18 -3.56
N TYR A 301 -3.43 -8.96 -2.89
CA TYR A 301 -3.65 -9.42 -1.52
C TYR A 301 -2.45 -9.01 -0.66
N SER A 302 -2.71 -8.32 0.45
CA SER A 302 -1.70 -8.11 1.49
C SER A 302 -1.86 -9.18 2.56
N LEU A 303 -0.76 -9.85 2.89
CA LEU A 303 -0.72 -10.95 3.87
C LEU A 303 0.35 -10.66 4.92
N VAL A 304 0.06 -11.05 6.17
CA VAL A 304 1.08 -11.22 7.21
C VAL A 304 1.36 -12.71 7.33
N LEU A 305 2.64 -13.08 7.32
CA LEU A 305 3.09 -14.43 7.54
C LEU A 305 4.07 -14.48 8.71
N GLU A 306 4.01 -15.58 9.46
CA GLU A 306 4.92 -15.92 10.53
C GLU A 306 5.62 -17.25 10.20
N ALA A 307 6.89 -17.35 10.55
CA ALA A 307 7.70 -18.54 10.32
C ALA A 307 7.59 -19.52 11.48
N ARG A 308 7.48 -20.81 11.17
CA ARG A 308 7.44 -21.89 12.17
C ARG A 308 7.94 -23.20 11.59
N ALA A 309 8.85 -23.88 12.29
CA ALA A 309 9.60 -25.04 11.80
C ALA A 309 10.20 -24.80 10.39
N GLY A 310 10.70 -23.59 10.13
CA GLY A 310 11.29 -23.20 8.84
C GLY A 310 10.32 -23.02 7.66
N ARG A 311 8.99 -23.07 7.87
CA ARG A 311 7.97 -22.74 6.84
C ARG A 311 7.15 -21.52 7.22
N TRP A 312 6.73 -20.76 6.22
CA TRP A 312 5.86 -19.59 6.38
C TRP A 312 4.39 -20.02 6.48
N GLU A 313 3.73 -19.62 7.56
CA GLU A 313 2.29 -19.76 7.81
C GLU A 313 1.60 -18.37 7.76
N VAL A 314 0.40 -18.28 7.20
CA VAL A 314 -0.38 -17.02 7.16
C VAL A 314 -1.05 -16.78 8.52
N THR A 315 -0.84 -15.58 9.06
CA THR A 315 -1.50 -15.09 10.28
C THR A 315 -2.64 -14.12 9.96
N GLU A 316 -2.46 -13.26 8.95
CA GLU A 316 -3.47 -12.27 8.56
C GLU A 316 -3.62 -12.13 7.04
N LEU A 317 -4.83 -11.77 6.61
CA LEU A 317 -5.16 -11.36 5.24
C LEU A 317 -5.86 -9.99 5.32
N THR A 318 -5.29 -8.96 4.71
CA THR A 318 -5.78 -7.58 4.79
C THR A 318 -5.91 -6.92 3.41
N THR A 319 -6.89 -6.02 3.30
CA THR A 319 -7.14 -5.17 2.13
C THR A 319 -6.41 -3.82 2.20
N THR A 320 -5.72 -3.53 3.31
CA THR A 320 -5.04 -2.25 3.56
C THR A 320 -3.66 -2.51 4.16
N ASP A 321 -2.63 -1.81 3.68
CA ASP A 321 -1.32 -1.79 4.34
C ASP A 321 -1.45 -1.09 5.70
N PRO A 322 -1.24 -1.77 6.85
CA PRO A 322 -1.36 -1.11 8.15
C PRO A 322 -0.35 0.04 8.31
N ALA A 323 0.78 0.04 7.60
CA ALA A 323 1.73 1.16 7.63
C ALA A 323 1.25 2.40 6.87
N ALA A 324 0.39 2.26 5.85
CA ALA A 324 -0.17 3.39 5.12
C ALA A 324 -1.11 4.26 5.97
N THR A 325 -1.51 3.78 7.16
CA THR A 325 -2.35 4.53 8.13
C THR A 325 -1.52 5.44 9.05
N ALA A 326 -0.18 5.30 9.06
CA ALA A 326 0.71 6.03 9.98
C ALA A 326 1.37 7.26 9.32
N PRO A 327 0.96 8.50 9.61
CA PRO A 327 1.73 9.68 9.23
C PRO A 327 3.05 9.71 10.01
N THR A 328 4.17 9.55 9.32
CA THR A 328 5.52 9.36 9.90
C THR A 328 5.92 10.51 10.81
N SER A 329 5.82 10.34 12.13
CA SER A 329 5.95 11.41 13.11
C SER A 329 6.69 10.96 14.39
N THR A 330 7.91 10.45 14.21
CA THR A 330 8.78 9.99 15.31
C THR A 330 10.10 10.78 15.40
N PRO A 331 10.09 11.97 16.03
CA PRO A 331 11.28 12.48 16.70
C PRO A 331 11.42 11.77 18.06
N SER A 332 12.42 10.90 18.22
CA SER A 332 12.65 10.19 19.49
C SER A 332 13.05 11.16 20.63
N PRO A 333 12.53 10.99 21.86
CA PRO A 333 12.85 11.88 22.96
C PRO A 333 14.28 11.66 23.47
N THR A 334 15.18 12.62 23.23
CA THR A 334 16.51 12.63 23.86
C THR A 334 16.38 13.04 25.33
N ARG A 335 16.47 12.06 26.24
CA ARG A 335 16.52 12.30 27.68
C ARG A 335 17.81 13.04 28.07
N LYS A 336 17.67 14.05 28.91
CA LYS A 336 18.71 14.58 29.81
C LYS A 336 18.15 14.58 31.23
#